data_AF-A0A1F9SFJ6-F1
#
_entry.id   AF-A0A1F9SFJ6-F1
#
_cell.length_a   1.000
_cell.length_b   1.000
_cell.length_c   1.000
_cell.angle_alpha   90.00
_cell.angle_beta   90.00
_cell.angle_gamma   90.00
#
_symmetry.space_group_name_H-M   'P 1'
#
loop_
_entity.id
_entity.type
_entity.pdbx_description
1 polymer ?
#
loop_
_entity_poly.entity_id
_entity_poly.type
_entity_poly.pdbx_seq_one_letter_code
_entity_poly.pdbx_strand_id
1 'polypeptide(L)'
;MKKLFLVPFAAAALAGCWFMGQPKAVVLVTDQARAKSLMTALQLQNTGLQESEIAVRLVKKNDPGELLEGLKWAAGKGVKAIGLDKDAYAPGDLQIEAILKVLKDDGIYVAGVEFAG
;
A
#
# COMPACT_ATOMS: atom_id res chain seq x y z
N MET A 1 33.75 -25.29 -11.62
CA MET A 1 33.76 -25.75 -10.21
C MET A 1 32.69 -24.97 -9.45
N LYS A 2 31.81 -25.69 -8.75
CA LYS A 2 30.61 -25.22 -8.02
C LYS A 2 30.96 -24.60 -6.66
N LYS A 3 30.23 -23.53 -6.25
CA LYS A 3 29.78 -23.18 -4.88
C LYS A 3 28.53 -22.26 -5.08
N LEU A 4 27.26 -22.65 -4.96
CA LEU A 4 26.43 -23.27 -3.91
C LEU A 4 26.26 -22.43 -2.62
N PHE A 5 25.02 -21.96 -2.44
CA PHE A 5 24.28 -21.55 -1.22
C PHE A 5 24.66 -20.24 -0.50
N LEU A 6 23.71 -19.31 -0.33
CA LEU A 6 22.72 -19.32 0.76
C LEU A 6 21.71 -18.17 0.58
N VAL A 7 20.42 -18.52 0.62
CA VAL A 7 19.31 -17.59 0.85
C VAL A 7 19.26 -17.34 2.37
N PRO A 8 19.35 -16.10 2.87
CA PRO A 8 19.01 -15.83 4.26
C PRO A 8 17.53 -15.44 4.33
N PHE A 9 16.67 -16.43 4.52
CA PHE A 9 15.42 -16.22 5.26
C PHE A 9 15.80 -16.33 6.75
N ALA A 10 16.01 -15.21 7.43
CA ALA A 10 16.11 -15.18 8.90
C ALA A 10 15.87 -13.77 9.46
N ALA A 11 14.69 -13.61 10.06
CA ALA A 11 14.42 -12.84 11.28
C ALA A 11 15.01 -11.42 11.41
N ALA A 12 14.20 -10.41 11.06
CA ALA A 12 14.24 -9.11 11.72
C ALA A 12 12.88 -8.84 12.36
N ALA A 13 12.89 -8.81 13.70
CA ALA A 13 11.75 -8.45 14.53
C ALA A 13 11.40 -6.96 14.34
N LEU A 14 10.10 -6.69 14.22
CA LEU A 14 9.39 -5.51 14.74
C LEU A 14 10.16 -4.18 14.78
N ALA A 15 10.24 -3.46 13.65
CA ALA A 15 10.19 -1.99 13.57
C ALA A 15 10.52 -1.56 12.14
N GLY A 16 9.48 -1.27 11.34
CA GLY A 16 9.62 -0.67 10.02
C GLY A 16 10.23 -1.62 8.98
N CYS A 17 9.40 -2.08 8.05
CA CYS A 17 9.91 -2.59 6.78
C CYS A 17 10.70 -1.46 6.09
N TRP A 18 12.00 -1.40 6.35
CA TRP A 18 12.94 -0.55 5.65
C TRP A 18 13.17 -1.16 4.27
N PHE A 19 12.28 -0.79 3.38
CA PHE A 19 12.61 -0.66 1.99
C PHE A 19 13.87 0.23 1.86
N MET A 20 14.98 -0.33 1.37
CA MET A 20 16.21 0.45 1.08
C MET A 20 16.05 1.41 -0.12
N GLY A 21 14.89 1.42 -0.79
CA GLY A 21 14.49 2.39 -1.80
C GLY A 21 13.17 3.06 -1.45
N GLN A 22 12.91 4.28 -1.95
CA GLN A 22 11.59 4.90 -1.78
C GLN A 22 10.52 4.03 -2.46
N PRO A 23 9.44 3.63 -1.76
CA PRO A 23 8.37 2.86 -2.37
C PRO A 23 7.70 3.74 -3.43
N LYS A 24 7.42 3.16 -4.60
CA LYS A 24 6.70 3.84 -5.67
C LYS A 24 5.19 3.67 -5.54
N ALA A 25 4.73 2.73 -4.72
CA ALA A 25 3.34 2.64 -4.33
C ALA A 25 3.15 2.18 -2.89
N VAL A 26 1.96 2.44 -2.36
CA VAL A 26 1.55 2.00 -1.03
C VAL A 26 0.23 1.26 -1.12
N VAL A 27 0.07 0.17 -0.38
CA VAL A 27 -1.19 -0.55 -0.23
C VAL A 27 -1.62 -0.48 1.22
N LEU A 28 -2.75 0.16 1.50
CA LEU A 28 -3.36 0.29 2.82
C LEU A 28 -4.47 -0.75 2.94
N VAL A 29 -4.26 -1.77 3.77
CA VAL A 29 -5.15 -2.94 3.90
C VAL A 29 -5.50 -3.27 5.33
N THR A 30 -6.68 -3.84 5.53
CA THR A 30 -7.10 -4.31 6.86
C THR A 30 -6.55 -5.68 7.23
N ASP A 31 -6.10 -6.44 6.22
CA ASP A 31 -5.59 -7.79 6.37
C ASP A 31 -4.46 -8.07 5.36
N GLN A 32 -3.46 -8.85 5.78
CA GLN A 32 -2.30 -9.15 4.95
C GLN A 32 -2.65 -10.01 3.72
N ALA A 33 -3.67 -10.87 3.80
CA ALA A 33 -4.13 -11.66 2.66
C ALA A 33 -4.69 -10.78 1.54
N ARG A 34 -5.28 -9.63 1.89
CA ARG A 34 -5.82 -8.65 0.94
C ARG A 34 -4.75 -7.81 0.28
N ALA A 35 -3.58 -7.67 0.90
CA ALA A 35 -2.44 -6.96 0.33
C ALA A 35 -2.06 -7.50 -1.05
N LYS A 36 -2.01 -8.83 -1.18
CA LYS A 36 -1.58 -9.50 -2.41
C LYS A 36 -2.52 -9.19 -3.59
N SER A 37 -3.82 -9.15 -3.36
CA SER A 37 -4.79 -8.81 -4.40
C SER A 37 -4.68 -7.35 -4.83
N LEU A 38 -4.46 -6.43 -3.88
CA LEU A 38 -4.25 -5.01 -4.19
C LEU A 38 -2.92 -4.75 -4.91
N MET A 39 -1.85 -5.45 -4.50
CA MET A 39 -0.57 -5.41 -5.23
C MET A 39 -0.73 -5.92 -6.67
N THR A 40 -1.45 -7.05 -6.85
CA THR A 40 -1.77 -7.59 -8.18
C THR A 40 -2.61 -6.60 -8.98
N ALA A 41 -3.60 -5.95 -8.37
CA ALA A 41 -4.40 -4.92 -9.05
C ALA A 41 -3.53 -3.75 -9.52
N LEU A 42 -2.63 -3.23 -8.67
CA LEU A 42 -1.69 -2.18 -9.04
C LEU A 42 -0.78 -2.60 -10.20
N GLN A 43 -0.35 -3.87 -10.24
CA GLN A 43 0.43 -4.43 -11.35
C GLN A 43 -0.38 -4.55 -12.64
N LEU A 44 -1.60 -5.09 -12.56
CA LEU A 44 -2.51 -5.29 -13.70
C LEU A 44 -2.96 -3.96 -14.31
N GLN A 45 -3.00 -2.89 -13.53
CA GLN A 45 -3.30 -1.53 -13.99
C GLN A 45 -2.15 -0.89 -14.78
N ASN A 46 -1.15 -1.68 -15.23
CA ASN A 46 -0.01 -1.24 -16.03
C ASN A 46 0.80 -0.11 -15.40
N THR A 47 0.84 -0.03 -14.07
CA THR A 47 1.70 0.94 -13.37
C THR A 47 3.20 0.64 -13.57
N GLY A 48 3.54 -0.55 -14.08
CA GLY A 48 4.92 -1.00 -14.28
C GLY A 48 5.67 -1.27 -12.97
N LEU A 49 4.94 -1.32 -11.85
CA LEU A 49 5.49 -1.49 -10.51
C LEU A 49 5.77 -2.95 -10.20
N GLN A 50 6.96 -3.24 -9.68
CA GLN A 50 7.26 -4.56 -9.14
C GLN A 50 6.73 -4.70 -7.70
N GLU A 51 6.50 -5.93 -7.23
CA GLU A 51 6.11 -6.17 -5.82
C GLU A 51 7.13 -5.55 -4.86
N SER A 52 8.41 -5.61 -5.21
CA SER A 52 9.51 -4.99 -4.49
C SER A 52 9.58 -3.47 -4.66
N GLU A 53 8.53 -2.80 -5.17
CA GLU A 53 8.39 -1.34 -5.21
C GLU A 53 7.12 -0.87 -4.47
N ILE A 54 6.35 -1.81 -3.91
CA ILE A 54 5.08 -1.56 -3.23
C ILE A 54 5.28 -1.77 -1.73
N ALA A 55 5.00 -0.73 -0.94
CA ALA A 55 4.93 -0.84 0.50
C ALA A 55 3.53 -1.27 0.93
N VAL A 56 3.42 -2.31 1.76
CA VAL A 56 2.15 -2.72 2.37
C VAL A 56 2.08 -2.17 3.78
N ARG A 57 0.96 -1.53 4.12
CA ARG A 57 0.65 -1.09 5.48
C ARG A 57 -0.69 -1.67 5.91
N LEU A 58 -0.67 -2.27 7.09
CA LEU A 58 -1.88 -2.68 7.77
C LEU A 58 -2.52 -1.46 8.44
N VAL A 59 -3.81 -1.30 8.23
CA VAL A 59 -4.66 -0.27 8.85
C VAL A 59 -5.84 -0.95 9.51
N LYS A 60 -6.24 -0.47 10.68
CA LYS A 60 -7.38 -1.05 11.37
C LYS A 60 -8.67 -0.77 10.61
N LYS A 61 -9.54 -1.78 10.58
CA LYS A 61 -10.86 -1.69 9.94
C LYS A 61 -11.68 -0.55 10.56
N ASN A 62 -12.28 0.28 9.71
CA ASN A 62 -13.09 1.43 10.12
C ASN A 62 -12.36 2.40 11.07
N ASP A 63 -11.03 2.47 11.00
CA ASP A 63 -10.23 3.42 11.76
C ASP A 63 -9.70 4.51 10.81
N PRO A 64 -10.46 5.62 10.64
CA PRO A 64 -10.07 6.66 9.70
C PRO A 64 -8.77 7.36 10.12
N GLY A 65 -8.42 7.34 11.41
CA GLY A 65 -7.18 7.92 11.92
C GLY A 65 -5.95 7.20 11.36
N GLU A 66 -5.90 5.88 11.49
CA GLU A 66 -4.80 5.08 10.92
C GLU A 66 -4.73 5.17 9.40
N LEU A 67 -5.89 5.18 8.73
CA LEU A 67 -5.91 5.33 7.26
C LEU A 67 -5.36 6.69 6.83
N LEU A 68 -5.74 7.76 7.54
CA LEU A 68 -5.25 9.12 7.31
C LEU A 68 -3.73 9.21 7.47
N GLU A 69 -3.17 8.59 8.50
CA GLU A 69 -1.72 8.53 8.70
C GLU A 69 -1.02 7.75 7.58
N GLY A 70 -1.62 6.64 7.13
CA GLY A 70 -1.15 5.87 5.99
C GLY A 70 -1.11 6.69 4.69
N LEU A 71 -2.18 7.46 4.42
CA LEU A 71 -2.28 8.34 3.25
C LEU A 71 -1.28 9.51 3.32
N LYS A 72 -1.16 10.18 4.47
CA LYS A 72 -0.18 11.25 4.69
C LYS A 72 1.25 10.74 4.51
N TRP A 73 1.53 9.55 5.00
CA TRP A 73 2.83 8.92 4.80
C TRP A 73 3.09 8.63 3.32
N ALA A 74 2.10 8.10 2.59
CA ALA A 74 2.21 7.86 1.16
C ALA A 74 2.47 9.16 0.36
N ALA A 75 1.73 10.23 0.67
CA ALA A 75 1.93 11.55 0.08
C ALA A 75 3.35 12.08 0.36
N GLY A 76 3.82 12.00 1.60
CA GLY A 76 5.17 12.45 2.00
C GLY A 76 6.31 11.63 1.39
N LYS A 77 6.03 10.45 0.84
CA LYS A 77 7.02 9.61 0.12
C LYS A 77 7.02 9.83 -1.38
N GLY A 78 6.11 10.65 -1.93
CA GLY A 78 6.04 10.91 -3.37
C GLY A 78 5.69 9.68 -4.18
N VAL A 79 4.83 8.80 -3.64
CA VAL A 79 4.43 7.58 -4.32
C VAL A 79 3.58 7.90 -5.55
N LYS A 80 3.66 7.04 -6.57
CA LYS A 80 2.89 7.16 -7.82
C LYS A 80 1.54 6.47 -7.76
N ALA A 81 1.37 5.52 -6.84
CA ALA A 81 0.12 4.79 -6.70
C ALA A 81 -0.21 4.43 -5.24
N ILE A 82 -1.50 4.38 -4.92
CA ILE A 82 -2.03 3.99 -3.62
C ILE A 82 -3.16 2.98 -3.83
N GLY A 83 -3.02 1.80 -3.25
CA GLY A 83 -4.07 0.79 -3.15
C GLY A 83 -4.80 0.91 -1.81
N LEU A 84 -6.13 0.87 -1.83
CA LEU A 84 -6.98 0.98 -0.65
C LEU A 84 -7.92 -0.22 -0.56
N ASP A 85 -7.96 -0.82 0.62
CA ASP A 85 -9.00 -1.76 0.99
C ASP A 85 -10.31 -1.02 1.27
N LYS A 86 -11.41 -1.46 0.65
CA LYS A 86 -12.74 -0.86 0.86
C LYS A 86 -13.19 -0.94 2.33
N ASP A 87 -12.68 -1.91 3.08
CA ASP A 87 -13.02 -2.09 4.48
C ASP A 87 -12.15 -1.21 5.40
N ALA A 88 -11.14 -0.51 4.86
CA ALA A 88 -10.29 0.37 5.65
C ALA A 88 -11.01 1.64 6.12
N TYR A 89 -12.03 2.11 5.40
CA TYR A 89 -12.82 3.27 5.79
C TYR A 89 -14.28 3.17 5.39
N ALA A 90 -15.14 3.89 6.10
CA ALA A 90 -16.53 4.02 5.74
C ALA A 90 -16.71 5.08 4.64
N PRO A 91 -17.51 4.81 3.59
CA PRO A 91 -17.86 5.83 2.60
C PRO A 91 -18.58 7.01 3.28
N GLY A 92 -18.27 8.23 2.84
CA GLY A 92 -18.78 9.47 3.47
C GLY A 92 -17.86 10.10 4.52
N ASP A 93 -16.67 9.53 4.78
CA ASP A 93 -15.63 10.22 5.53
C ASP A 93 -15.00 11.33 4.69
N LEU A 94 -15.48 12.57 4.89
CA LEU A 94 -15.07 13.75 4.13
C LEU A 94 -13.56 14.01 4.19
N GLN A 95 -12.86 13.64 5.28
CA GLN A 95 -11.43 13.86 5.38
C GLN A 95 -10.65 12.93 4.45
N ILE A 96 -11.08 11.66 4.40
CA ILE A 96 -10.46 10.66 3.55
C ILE A 96 -10.76 10.98 2.09
N GLU A 97 -12.02 11.28 1.76
CA GLU A 97 -12.41 11.67 0.40
C GLU A 97 -11.65 12.92 -0.09
N ALA A 98 -11.47 13.93 0.77
CA ALA A 98 -10.69 15.12 0.43
C ALA A 98 -9.23 14.78 0.11
N ILE A 99 -8.59 13.91 0.89
CA ILE A 99 -7.20 13.49 0.63
C ILE A 99 -7.10 12.63 -0.62
N LEU A 100 -8.02 11.69 -0.83
CA LEU A 100 -8.06 10.88 -2.05
C LEU A 100 -8.23 11.75 -3.29
N LYS A 101 -9.01 12.83 -3.18
CA LYS A 101 -9.16 13.81 -4.23
C LYS A 101 -7.85 14.56 -4.50
N VAL A 102 -7.19 15.10 -3.47
CA VAL A 102 -5.90 15.80 -3.60
C VAL A 102 -4.84 14.88 -4.24
N LEU A 103 -4.75 13.63 -3.78
CA LEU A 103 -3.81 12.66 -4.34
C LEU A 103 -4.06 12.42 -5.83
N LYS A 104 -5.33 12.27 -6.24
CA LYS A 104 -5.69 12.13 -7.66
C LYS A 104 -5.38 13.39 -8.46
N ASP A 105 -5.63 14.58 -7.91
CA ASP A 105 -5.34 15.86 -8.55
C ASP A 105 -3.81 16.07 -8.73
N ASP A 106 -3.00 15.55 -7.80
CA ASP A 106 -1.53 15.50 -7.89
C ASP A 106 -1.02 14.43 -8.87
N GLY A 107 -1.92 13.71 -9.56
CA GLY A 107 -1.59 12.66 -10.52
C GLY A 107 -1.19 11.33 -9.89
N ILE A 108 -1.44 11.14 -8.59
CA ILE A 108 -1.22 9.86 -7.90
C ILE A 108 -2.40 8.95 -8.21
N TYR A 109 -2.07 7.76 -8.70
CA TYR A 109 -3.07 6.76 -9.01
C TYR A 109 -3.65 6.15 -7.74
N VAL A 110 -4.98 6.10 -7.60
CA VAL A 110 -5.64 5.51 -6.43
C VAL A 110 -6.53 4.35 -6.88
N ALA A 111 -6.18 3.12 -6.50
CA ALA A 111 -6.99 1.92 -6.68
C ALA A 111 -7.75 1.58 -5.40
N GLY A 112 -9.07 1.45 -5.49
CA GLY A 112 -9.86 0.70 -4.52
C GLY A 112 -10.13 -0.69 -5.09
N VAL A 113 -9.86 -1.76 -4.33
CA VAL A 113 -10.29 -3.11 -4.72
C VAL A 113 -11.52 -3.46 -3.90
N GLU A 114 -12.63 -3.68 -4.59
CA GLU A 114 -13.79 -4.32 -4.00
C GLU A 114 -13.50 -5.81 -3.85
N PHE A 115 -13.26 -6.26 -2.62
CA PHE A 115 -13.28 -7.68 -2.31
C PHE A 115 -14.73 -8.13 -2.27
N ALA A 116 -15.15 -8.95 -3.24
CA ALA A 116 -16.36 -9.75 -3.12
C ALA A 116 -16.15 -10.69 -1.93
N GLY A 117 -16.89 -10.44 -0.85
CA GLY A 117 -16.91 -11.28 0.35
C GLY A 117 -17.67 -12.57 0.12
#